data_AF-A0A0D0ATN0-F1
#
_entry.id   AF-A0A0D0ATN0-F1
#
_cell.length_a   1.000
_cell.length_b   1.000
_cell.length_c   1.000
_cell.angle_alpha   90.00
_cell.angle_beta   90.00
_cell.angle_gamma   90.00
#
_symmetry.space_group_name_H-M   'P 1'
#
loop_
_entity.id
_entity.type
_entity.pdbx_description
1 polymer ?
#
loop_
_entity_poly.entity_id
_entity_poly.type
_entity_poly.pdbx_seq_one_letter_code
_entity_poly.pdbx_strand_id
1 'polypeptide(L)'
;GTPCGAYISVLDLSKHVRMHGVKGPGNLEIQCAWDGCTRAPMKRESVVRHLEEVHVKVKYLCSQCWAPFSRKYTLGSHVLKAHSHAS
;
A
#
# COMPACT_ATOMS: atom_id res chain seq x y z
N GLY A 1 -3.21 -2.26 17.64
CA GLY A 1 -4.48 -2.26 16.90
C GLY A 1 -4.55 -3.53 16.10
N THR A 2 -5.41 -4.45 16.50
CA THR A 2 -5.62 -5.71 15.77
C THR A 2 -6.36 -5.46 14.45
N PRO A 3 -6.25 -6.37 13.47
CA PRO A 3 -7.03 -6.27 12.24
C PRO A 3 -8.53 -6.29 12.54
N CYS A 4 -9.30 -5.38 11.96
CA CYS A 4 -10.74 -5.24 12.24
C CYS A 4 -11.64 -6.26 11.52
N GLY A 5 -11.08 -7.13 10.68
CA GLY A 5 -11.83 -8.18 9.96
C GLY A 5 -12.70 -7.68 8.80
N ALA A 6 -12.67 -6.39 8.45
CA ALA A 6 -13.44 -5.86 7.34
C ALA A 6 -12.91 -6.36 5.98
N TYR A 7 -13.84 -6.77 5.10
CA TYR A 7 -13.55 -7.08 3.71
C TYR A 7 -13.70 -5.82 2.86
N ILE A 8 -12.58 -5.36 2.29
CA ILE A 8 -12.52 -4.13 1.51
C ILE A 8 -11.68 -4.36 0.25
N SER A 9 -11.98 -3.60 -0.80
CA SER A 9 -11.08 -3.51 -1.95
C SER A 9 -9.81 -2.76 -1.58
N VAL A 10 -8.69 -3.14 -2.18
CA VAL A 10 -7.42 -2.40 -2.09
C VAL A 10 -7.58 -0.94 -2.56
N LEU A 11 -8.52 -0.66 -3.46
CA LEU A 11 -8.81 0.69 -3.93
C LEU A 11 -9.46 1.58 -2.85
N ASP A 12 -10.14 0.96 -1.88
CA ASP A 12 -10.84 1.67 -0.81
C ASP A 12 -10.07 1.68 0.50
N LEU A 13 -8.91 1.01 0.59
CA LEU A 13 -8.09 0.96 1.80
C LEU A 13 -7.75 2.36 2.33
N SER A 14 -7.34 3.28 1.45
CA SER A 14 -7.04 4.67 1.83
C SER A 14 -8.25 5.36 2.49
N LYS A 15 -9.47 5.06 2.03
CA LYS A 15 -10.70 5.61 2.62
C LYS A 15 -11.02 4.92 3.95
N HIS A 16 -10.90 3.60 4.01
CA HIS A 16 -11.16 2.77 5.18
C HIS A 16 -10.29 3.18 6.37
N VAL A 17 -8.98 3.38 6.17
CA VAL A 17 -8.06 3.67 7.28
C VAL A 17 -8.30 5.03 7.94
N ARG A 18 -9.06 5.94 7.30
CA ARG A 18 -9.49 7.19 7.94
C ARG A 18 -10.40 6.97 9.14
N MET A 19 -11.15 5.86 9.16
CA MET A 19 -11.97 5.45 10.31
C MET A 19 -11.10 5.05 11.51
N HIS A 20 -9.85 4.65 11.26
CA HIS A 20 -8.86 4.26 12.28
C HIS A 20 -7.91 5.42 12.64
N GLY A 21 -8.32 6.67 12.43
CA GLY A 21 -7.56 7.84 12.84
C GLY A 21 -6.49 8.33 11.86
N VAL A 22 -6.34 7.71 10.69
CA VAL A 22 -5.44 8.18 9.62
C VAL A 22 -6.07 9.35 8.86
N LYS A 23 -6.27 10.49 9.53
CA LYS A 23 -6.90 11.72 8.99
C LYS A 23 -6.03 12.96 9.28
N GLY A 24 -6.24 14.03 8.52
CA GLY A 24 -5.48 15.29 8.67
C GLY A 24 -4.55 15.59 7.47
N PRO A 25 -3.67 16.61 7.58
CA PRO A 25 -2.79 17.03 6.48
C PRO A 25 -1.75 15.96 6.13
N GLY A 26 -1.21 16.01 4.91
CA GLY A 26 -0.34 14.94 4.37
C GLY A 26 1.00 14.80 5.10
N ASN A 27 1.53 15.91 5.61
CA ASN A 27 2.78 15.99 6.36
C ASN A 27 2.65 15.63 7.84
N LEU A 28 1.42 15.41 8.35
CA LEU A 28 1.22 14.96 9.71
C LEU A 28 1.96 13.64 9.93
N GLU A 29 2.78 13.58 10.96
CA GLU A 29 3.44 12.35 11.36
C GLU A 29 2.45 11.43 12.07
N ILE A 30 2.40 10.19 11.63
CA ILE A 30 1.53 9.15 12.15
C ILE A 30 2.39 7.93 12.48
N GLN A 31 2.21 7.42 13.69
CA GLN A 31 2.73 6.12 14.09
C GLN A 31 1.75 5.02 13.70
N CYS A 32 2.25 3.93 13.11
CA CYS A 32 1.41 2.78 12.81
C CYS A 32 0.96 2.13 14.11
N ALA A 33 -0.35 2.08 14.32
CA ALA A 33 -0.95 1.43 15.48
C ALA A 33 -1.28 -0.04 15.22
N TRP A 34 -0.82 -0.65 14.13
CA TRP A 34 -1.05 -2.08 13.89
C TRP A 34 -0.33 -2.93 14.94
N ASP A 35 -0.97 -4.00 15.38
CA ASP A 35 -0.43 -4.89 16.40
C ASP A 35 0.97 -5.41 16.05
N GLY A 36 1.93 -5.25 16.97
CA GLY A 36 3.33 -5.62 16.77
C GLY A 36 4.13 -4.73 15.80
N CYS A 37 3.57 -3.63 15.28
CA CYS A 37 4.32 -2.74 14.39
C CYS A 37 5.20 -1.76 15.18
N THR A 38 6.51 -1.85 14.96
CA THR A 38 7.53 -0.99 15.59
C THR A 38 8.10 0.06 14.64
N ARG A 39 7.44 0.27 13.50
CA ARG A 39 7.94 1.20 12.48
C ARG A 39 7.91 2.64 13.03
N ALA A 40 9.01 3.36 12.87
CA ALA A 40 9.10 4.77 13.25
C ALA A 40 8.00 5.61 12.55
N PRO A 41 7.57 6.74 13.14
CA PRO A 41 6.56 7.61 12.57
C PRO A 41 6.85 7.99 11.11
N MET A 42 5.79 8.20 10.35
CA MET A 42 5.87 8.58 8.95
C MET A 42 4.76 9.55 8.59
N LYS A 43 4.96 10.30 7.49
CA LYS A 43 3.93 11.16 6.93
C LYS A 43 2.64 10.37 6.67
N ARG A 44 1.48 10.98 6.92
CA ARG A 44 0.16 10.39 6.67
C ARG A 44 0.04 9.76 5.28
N GLU A 45 0.55 10.45 4.26
CA GLU A 45 0.53 9.95 2.87
C GLU A 45 1.32 8.63 2.69
N SER A 46 2.30 8.38 3.55
CA SER A 46 3.11 7.15 3.55
C SER A 46 2.51 6.01 4.37
N VAL A 47 1.58 6.31 5.30
CA VAL A 47 0.96 5.28 6.16
C VAL A 47 0.15 4.29 5.33
N VAL A 48 -0.67 4.77 4.39
CA VAL A 48 -1.50 3.90 3.54
C VAL A 48 -0.62 2.88 2.80
N ARG A 49 0.46 3.37 2.18
CA ARG A 49 1.44 2.52 1.50
C ARG A 49 2.11 1.53 2.45
N HIS A 50 2.48 1.96 3.65
CA HIS A 50 3.04 1.07 4.67
C HIS A 50 2.06 -0.06 5.03
N LEU A 51 0.77 0.26 5.21
CA LEU A 51 -0.26 -0.73 5.50
C LEU A 51 -0.43 -1.74 4.34
N GLU A 52 -0.47 -1.26 3.10
CA GLU A 52 -0.53 -2.12 1.90
C GLU A 52 0.64 -3.10 1.83
N GLU A 53 1.86 -2.62 2.05
CA GLU A 53 3.09 -3.40 1.85
C GLU A 53 3.35 -4.38 2.99
N VAL A 54 3.14 -3.96 4.24
CA VAL A 54 3.59 -4.70 5.43
C VAL A 54 2.47 -5.54 6.03
N HIS A 55 1.28 -4.97 6.16
CA HIS A 55 0.21 -5.55 6.95
C HIS A 55 -0.83 -6.28 6.09
N VAL A 56 -1.27 -5.66 5.00
CA VAL A 56 -2.22 -6.26 4.06
C VAL A 56 -1.51 -7.10 2.99
N LYS A 57 -0.21 -6.85 2.77
CA LYS A 57 0.66 -7.56 1.81
C LYS A 57 0.09 -7.58 0.39
N VAL A 58 -0.45 -6.45 -0.06
CA VAL A 58 -1.01 -6.29 -1.41
C VAL A 58 0.06 -6.64 -2.45
N LYS A 59 -0.34 -7.41 -3.46
CA LYS A 59 0.48 -7.75 -4.62
C LYS A 59 -0.17 -7.24 -5.89
N TYR A 60 0.64 -6.62 -6.73
CA TYR A 60 0.27 -6.21 -8.07
C TYR A 60 0.91 -7.19 -9.05
N LEU A 61 0.11 -7.94 -9.79
CA LEU A 61 0.59 -8.93 -10.75
C LEU A 61 0.73 -8.30 -12.13
N CYS A 62 1.82 -8.60 -12.81
CA CYS A 62 1.91 -8.32 -14.24
C CYS A 62 0.90 -9.17 -15.00
N SER A 63 0.08 -8.57 -15.87
CA SER A 63 -0.89 -9.31 -16.67
C SER A 63 -0.25 -10.15 -17.77
N GLN A 64 1.00 -9.89 -18.13
CA GLN A 64 1.70 -10.58 -19.21
C GLN A 64 2.52 -11.77 -18.71
N CYS A 65 3.19 -11.65 -17.56
CA CYS A 65 4.06 -12.71 -17.03
C CYS A 65 3.72 -13.14 -15.59
N TRP A 66 2.67 -12.57 -14.98
CA TRP A 66 2.22 -12.88 -13.62
C TRP A 66 3.25 -12.64 -12.51
N ALA A 67 4.36 -11.97 -12.82
CA ALA A 67 5.36 -11.59 -11.84
C ALA A 67 4.74 -10.67 -10.76
N PRO A 68 4.98 -10.96 -9.46
CA PRO A 68 4.41 -10.18 -8.38
C PRO A 68 5.25 -8.96 -8.00
N PHE A 69 4.59 -7.84 -7.75
CA PHE A 69 5.21 -6.59 -7.30
C PHE A 69 4.51 -6.06 -6.05
N SER A 70 5.26 -5.41 -5.18
CA SER A 70 4.72 -4.76 -3.98
C SER A 70 4.12 -3.37 -4.27
N ARG A 71 4.42 -2.76 -5.42
CA ARG A 71 3.96 -1.42 -5.79
C ARG A 71 3.52 -1.34 -7.25
N LYS A 72 2.52 -0.48 -7.52
CA LYS A 72 2.10 -0.15 -8.89
C LYS A 72 3.22 0.46 -9.72
N TYR A 73 4.02 1.36 -9.12
CA TYR A 73 5.14 1.99 -9.81
C TYR A 73 6.18 0.96 -10.30
N THR A 74 6.55 0.00 -9.43
CA THR A 74 7.51 -1.04 -9.80
C THR A 74 6.96 -1.99 -10.86
N LEU A 75 5.66 -2.32 -10.79
CA LEU A 75 4.99 -3.05 -11.86
C LEU A 75 5.03 -2.28 -13.18
N GLY A 76 4.69 -0.99 -13.17
CA GLY A 76 4.73 -0.15 -14.38
C GLY A 76 6.12 -0.09 -15.01
N SER A 77 7.16 0.10 -14.18
CA SER A 77 8.55 0.06 -14.66
C SER A 77 8.94 -1.32 -15.21
N HIS A 78 8.48 -2.40 -14.59
CA HIS A 78 8.69 -3.75 -15.10
C HIS A 78 8.04 -3.93 -16.48
N VAL A 79 6.77 -3.56 -16.63
CA VAL A 79 6.06 -3.66 -17.92
C VAL A 79 6.79 -2.87 -19.00
N LEU A 80 7.22 -1.64 -18.70
CA LEU A 80 7.95 -0.80 -19.65
C LEU A 80 9.32 -1.36 -20.02
N LYS A 81 9.95 -2.21 -19.21
CA LYS A 81 11.29 -2.75 -19.50
C LYS A 81 11.26 -4.15 -20.09
N ALA A 82 10.37 -4.99 -19.59
CA ALA A 82 10.29 -6.41 -19.94
C ALA A 82 9.27 -6.70 -21.05
N HIS A 83 8.34 -5.78 -21.28
CA HIS A 83 7.20 -5.99 -22.17
C HIS A 83 6.93 -4.81 -23.12
N SER A 84 7.77 -3.78 -23.14
CA SER A 84 7.72 -2.78 -24.19
C SER A 84 8.34 -3.38 -25.46
N HIS A 85 7.51 -3.80 -26.41
CA HIS A 85 7.97 -3.92 -27.78
C HIS A 85 8.03 -2.51 -28.36
N ALA A 86 9.24 -2.06 -28.72
CA ALA A 86 9.39 -0.91 -29.59
C ALA A 86 8.59 -1.19 -30.88
N SER A 87 7.68 -0.29 -31.23
CA SER A 87 7.14 -0.22 -32.59
C SER A 87 8.20 0.37 -33.51
#